data_AF-A0A1E1MFE3-F1
#
_entry.id   AF-A0A1E1MFE3-F1
#
_cell.length_a   1.000
_cell.length_b   1.000
_cell.length_c   1.000
_cell.angle_alpha   90.00
_cell.angle_beta   90.00
_cell.angle_gamma   90.00
#
_symmetry.space_group_name_H-M   'P 1'
#
loop_
_entity.id
_entity.type
_entity.pdbx_description
1 polymer ?
#
loop_
_entity_poly.entity_id
_entity_poly.type
_entity_poly.pdbx_seq_one_letter_code
_entity_poly.pdbx_strand_id
1 'polypeptide(L)'
;MDVHVRNVPPQATENHFGSFLKGHFKSLLIRSVHVNKPRDKTFAFLTFLHVDEAELFLRHYGQTKNQTQYNAAQFNVSRYSAIQRSYHQSQPKVTSVNLVFLGQPIYCQKSSKEANPYLLRVLAKEEKDRQTKVTKLTKVDQHIHYKPQVLPAFFAAASVSCGVWSYIRSNLLFEPQVSWDLAGTIKFGEHSTILTLDSGLRIDFLHFATLCIAAEEGSTPSFIFSMREAPRFFERIVSDPLAEMMAQLGMQTPNNSPQNRRAGPERHRLPCMDGKHAKVAGSCFVYRVALQPVTVGRDDVAARMQSLRLSKSLPRIIHRRTDVIRPQQTFEQGVKMLEAVLSSNSTSIPFPLAFQILKLALDGYLPPLTVLKIIPDIQDMVRRTPIPICVKSIRKLFNQLSYAGPDSEATEFELEELLQYLKDNEEQCQREDAAVDKDLKGSDNIAIIHRVKITPSSIRLCGPEVEANNRVLRKYPNHHEYFIRVQFSDEDGNTHSWALHILLFARR
;
A
#
# COMPACT_ATOMS: atom_id res chain seq x y z
N MET A 1 -30.19 26.90 -6.96
CA MET A 1 -30.67 27.11 -8.36
C MET A 1 -29.69 26.47 -9.33
N ASP A 2 -30.20 25.81 -10.38
CA ASP A 2 -29.36 25.20 -11.41
C ASP A 2 -29.21 26.10 -12.64
N VAL A 3 -27.98 26.17 -13.16
CA VAL A 3 -27.61 26.84 -14.40
C VAL A 3 -27.04 25.80 -15.36
N HIS A 4 -27.58 25.78 -16.57
CA HIS A 4 -27.14 24.90 -17.65
C HIS A 4 -26.13 25.64 -18.52
N VAL A 5 -24.98 25.01 -18.75
CA VAL A 5 -23.90 25.55 -19.60
C VAL A 5 -23.78 24.72 -20.86
N ARG A 6 -23.83 25.37 -22.02
CA ARG A 6 -23.77 24.74 -23.36
C ARG A 6 -22.45 25.05 -24.05
N ASN A 7 -22.16 24.22 -25.05
CA ASN A 7 -20.99 24.34 -25.92
C ASN A 7 -19.66 24.17 -25.16
N VAL A 8 -19.66 23.34 -24.11
CA VAL A 8 -18.44 22.96 -23.38
C VAL A 8 -17.74 21.86 -24.18
N PRO A 9 -16.43 21.94 -24.44
CA PRO A 9 -15.73 20.92 -25.23
C PRO A 9 -15.92 19.50 -24.63
N PRO A 10 -16.21 18.48 -25.46
CA PRO A 10 -16.47 17.13 -24.98
C PRO A 10 -15.25 16.51 -24.27
N GLN A 11 -14.04 16.87 -24.70
CA GLN A 11 -12.77 16.44 -24.11
C GLN A 11 -12.44 17.08 -22.74
N ALA A 12 -13.24 18.05 -22.28
CA ALA A 12 -12.98 18.72 -21.02
C ALA A 12 -13.45 17.89 -19.82
N THR A 13 -12.55 17.71 -18.84
CA THR A 13 -12.85 17.08 -17.56
C THR A 13 -13.51 18.07 -16.60
N GLU A 14 -14.28 17.56 -15.65
CA GLU A 14 -14.93 18.37 -14.60
C GLU A 14 -13.94 19.22 -13.80
N ASN A 15 -12.78 18.65 -13.46
CA ASN A 15 -11.72 19.37 -12.74
C ASN A 15 -11.15 20.53 -13.56
N HIS A 16 -10.95 20.33 -14.87
CA HIS A 16 -10.43 21.37 -15.75
C HIS A 16 -11.47 22.48 -15.93
N PHE A 17 -12.72 22.12 -16.21
CA PHE A 17 -13.80 23.07 -16.38
C PHE A 17 -14.11 23.86 -15.09
N GLY A 18 -14.11 23.18 -13.93
CA GLY A 18 -14.27 23.81 -12.62
C GLY A 18 -13.13 24.78 -12.28
N SER A 19 -11.89 24.44 -12.64
CA SER A 19 -10.73 25.31 -12.42
C SER A 19 -10.81 26.60 -13.25
N PHE A 20 -11.31 26.51 -14.49
CA PHE A 20 -11.59 27.67 -15.32
C PHE A 20 -12.64 28.60 -14.70
N LEU A 21 -13.78 28.06 -14.26
CA LEU A 21 -14.87 28.86 -13.68
C LEU A 21 -14.53 29.45 -12.30
N LYS A 22 -13.57 28.86 -11.58
CA LYS A 22 -13.16 29.31 -10.25
C LYS A 22 -12.73 30.78 -10.19
N GLY A 23 -12.06 31.27 -11.24
CA GLY A 23 -11.68 32.69 -11.36
C GLY A 23 -12.90 33.61 -11.45
N HIS A 24 -13.91 33.20 -12.21
CA HIS A 24 -15.16 33.94 -12.41
C HIS A 24 -16.08 33.92 -11.17
N PHE A 25 -16.11 32.80 -10.44
CA PHE A 25 -16.83 32.76 -9.17
C PHE A 25 -16.19 33.69 -8.13
N LYS A 26 -14.86 33.74 -8.08
CA LYS A 26 -14.13 34.62 -7.16
C LYS A 26 -14.38 36.10 -7.46
N SER A 27 -14.43 36.50 -8.74
CA SER A 27 -14.70 37.90 -9.11
C SER A 27 -16.13 38.36 -8.77
N LEU A 28 -17.08 37.43 -8.75
CA LEU A 28 -18.48 37.68 -8.40
C LEU A 28 -18.81 37.39 -6.94
N LEU A 29 -17.79 37.09 -6.11
CA LEU A 29 -17.93 36.73 -4.70
C LEU A 29 -18.86 35.51 -4.44
N ILE A 30 -19.02 34.64 -5.43
CA ILE A 30 -19.84 33.42 -5.34
C ILE A 30 -19.04 32.34 -4.62
N ARG A 31 -19.64 31.73 -3.59
CA ARG A 31 -18.89 30.84 -2.67
C ARG A 31 -19.33 29.40 -2.69
N SER A 32 -20.62 29.14 -2.94
CA SER A 32 -21.22 27.82 -2.76
C SER A 32 -21.86 27.34 -4.07
N VAL A 33 -21.02 26.87 -4.98
CA VAL A 33 -21.42 26.36 -6.30
C VAL A 33 -20.77 25.01 -6.58
N HIS A 34 -21.58 24.04 -7.03
CA HIS A 34 -21.13 22.75 -7.50
C HIS A 34 -21.05 22.74 -9.03
N VAL A 35 -19.97 22.20 -9.60
CA VAL A 35 -19.75 22.07 -11.04
C VAL A 35 -19.83 20.61 -11.42
N ASN A 36 -20.74 20.26 -12.32
CA ASN A 36 -20.86 18.90 -12.86
C ASN A 36 -20.67 18.94 -14.39
N LYS A 37 -19.66 18.21 -14.88
CA LYS A 37 -19.39 18.06 -16.33
C LYS A 37 -19.37 16.57 -16.70
N PRO A 38 -20.46 16.05 -17.29
CA PRO A 38 -20.48 14.68 -17.81
C PRO A 38 -19.43 14.45 -18.90
N ARG A 39 -18.78 13.28 -18.88
CA ARG A 39 -17.78 12.87 -19.88
C ARG A 39 -18.43 12.75 -21.27
N ASP A 40 -17.69 13.16 -22.30
CA ASP A 40 -18.08 13.10 -23.72
C ASP A 40 -19.37 13.86 -24.10
N LYS A 41 -19.86 14.75 -23.23
CA LYS A 41 -21.01 15.61 -23.51
C LYS A 41 -20.59 17.06 -23.72
N THR A 42 -21.38 17.79 -24.50
CA THR A 42 -21.09 19.19 -24.86
C THR A 42 -21.76 20.22 -23.93
N PHE A 43 -22.17 19.79 -22.74
CA PHE A 43 -22.86 20.62 -21.75
C PHE A 43 -22.38 20.31 -20.33
N ALA A 44 -22.63 21.24 -19.41
CA ALA A 44 -22.35 21.13 -17.98
C ALA A 44 -23.51 21.71 -17.14
N PHE A 45 -23.53 21.39 -15.85
CA PHE A 45 -24.46 21.97 -14.89
C PHE A 45 -23.71 22.65 -13.76
N LEU A 46 -24.23 23.80 -13.33
CA LEU A 46 -23.79 24.52 -12.15
C LEU A 46 -24.94 24.60 -11.16
N THR A 47 -24.76 24.07 -9.96
CA THR A 47 -25.78 24.13 -8.89
C THR A 47 -25.32 25.11 -7.82
N PHE A 48 -26.04 26.21 -7.68
CA PHE A 48 -25.78 27.25 -6.69
C PHE A 48 -26.66 27.02 -5.46
N LEU A 49 -26.08 27.18 -4.27
CA LEU A 49 -26.82 27.11 -3.03
C LEU A 49 -27.81 28.28 -2.90
N HIS A 50 -27.34 29.51 -3.15
CA HIS A 50 -28.13 30.73 -3.06
C HIS A 50 -28.65 31.13 -4.45
N VAL A 51 -29.94 31.47 -4.52
CA VAL A 51 -30.58 31.90 -5.77
C VAL A 51 -30.01 33.22 -6.26
N ASP A 52 -29.73 34.16 -5.34
CA ASP A 52 -29.19 35.49 -5.65
C ASP A 52 -27.81 35.40 -6.31
N GLU A 53 -26.95 34.47 -5.87
CA GLU A 53 -25.64 34.22 -6.48
C GLU A 53 -25.77 33.67 -7.90
N ALA A 54 -26.75 32.78 -8.14
CA ALA A 54 -27.02 32.21 -9.45
C ALA A 54 -27.56 33.28 -10.42
N GLU A 55 -28.42 34.18 -9.94
CA GLU A 55 -28.94 35.29 -10.73
C GLU A 55 -27.86 36.32 -11.04
N LEU A 56 -26.99 36.64 -10.07
CA LEU A 56 -25.84 37.51 -10.27
C LEU A 56 -24.86 36.93 -11.31
N PHE A 57 -24.61 35.63 -11.24
CA PHE A 57 -23.83 34.92 -12.26
C PHE A 57 -24.47 35.02 -13.65
N LEU A 58 -25.78 34.80 -13.76
CA LEU A 58 -26.50 34.90 -15.04
C LEU A 58 -26.64 36.33 -15.55
N ARG A 59 -26.64 37.35 -14.69
CA ARG A 59 -26.63 38.76 -15.14
C ARG A 59 -25.31 39.14 -15.81
N HIS A 60 -24.19 38.59 -15.33
CA HIS A 60 -22.86 38.86 -15.88
C HIS A 60 -22.48 37.95 -17.06
N TYR A 61 -22.82 36.65 -16.99
CA TYR A 61 -22.38 35.63 -17.92
C TYR A 61 -23.51 34.84 -18.58
N GLY A 62 -24.77 35.16 -18.26
CA GLY A 62 -25.94 34.51 -18.85
C GLY A 62 -26.34 35.12 -20.19
N GLN A 63 -27.01 34.33 -21.01
CA GLN A 63 -27.64 34.79 -22.23
C GLN A 63 -29.14 34.50 -22.21
N THR A 64 -29.94 35.47 -22.66
CA THR A 64 -31.37 35.33 -22.91
C THR A 64 -31.58 34.73 -24.31
N LYS A 65 -32.45 33.71 -24.41
CA LYS A 65 -32.88 33.14 -25.70
C LYS A 65 -33.57 34.22 -26.54
N ASN A 66 -32.91 34.74 -27.58
CA ASN A 66 -33.64 35.08 -28.80
C ASN A 66 -33.63 33.85 -29.70
N GLN A 67 -34.83 33.34 -29.98
CA GLN A 67 -35.04 32.26 -30.92
C GLN A 67 -34.46 32.64 -32.28
N THR A 68 -33.56 31.82 -32.81
CA THR A 68 -33.44 31.67 -34.25
C THR A 68 -33.26 30.18 -34.52
N GLN A 69 -34.32 29.58 -35.04
CA GLN A 69 -34.36 28.22 -35.53
C GLN A 69 -33.27 28.04 -36.59
N TYR A 70 -32.42 27.03 -36.43
CA TYR A 70 -31.73 26.42 -37.54
C TYR A 70 -32.09 24.95 -37.56
N ASN A 71 -33.08 24.64 -38.40
CA ASN A 71 -33.34 23.31 -38.90
C ASN A 71 -32.13 22.89 -39.75
N ALA A 72 -31.58 21.72 -39.45
CA ALA A 72 -30.71 21.02 -40.39
C ALA A 72 -31.57 20.26 -41.40
N ALA A 73 -31.55 20.67 -42.66
CA ALA A 73 -31.91 19.81 -43.78
C ALA A 73 -31.05 20.17 -45.01
N GLN A 74 -30.09 19.28 -45.28
CA GLN A 74 -29.72 18.71 -46.58
C GLN A 74 -29.29 19.63 -47.76
N PHE A 75 -28.07 19.35 -48.24
CA PHE A 75 -27.63 19.28 -49.65
C PHE A 75 -28.57 19.83 -50.75
N ASN A 76 -28.14 20.85 -51.52
CA ASN A 76 -27.57 20.70 -52.88
C ASN A 76 -27.45 22.04 -53.65
N VAL A 77 -26.29 22.20 -54.31
CA VAL A 77 -26.04 22.76 -55.65
C VAL A 77 -26.53 24.18 -56.03
N SER A 78 -25.55 25.04 -56.31
CA SER A 78 -25.45 26.11 -57.33
C SER A 78 -26.60 27.09 -57.59
N ARG A 79 -26.30 28.40 -57.52
CA ARG A 79 -26.22 29.31 -58.69
C ARG A 79 -26.04 30.78 -58.28
N TYR A 80 -25.17 31.46 -59.03
CA TYR A 80 -25.14 32.90 -59.39
C TYR A 80 -25.32 34.00 -58.33
N SER A 81 -24.19 34.65 -58.07
CA SER A 81 -23.93 36.11 -58.22
C SER A 81 -24.84 37.16 -57.58
N ALA A 82 -24.14 38.12 -56.98
CA ALA A 82 -24.32 39.57 -57.14
C ALA A 82 -25.01 40.34 -56.00
N ILE A 83 -24.21 41.28 -55.48
CA ILE A 83 -24.55 42.67 -55.14
C ILE A 83 -25.30 42.92 -53.82
N GLN A 84 -24.52 43.53 -52.92
CA GLN A 84 -24.83 44.66 -52.03
C GLN A 84 -26.32 45.02 -51.86
N ARG A 85 -26.79 44.98 -50.61
CA ARG A 85 -27.48 46.13 -50.00
C ARG A 85 -27.51 46.00 -48.48
N SER A 86 -26.90 47.01 -47.86
CA SER A 86 -27.02 47.43 -46.48
C SER A 86 -28.47 47.59 -46.04
N TYR A 87 -28.84 46.90 -44.96
CA TYR A 87 -29.98 47.27 -44.11
C TYR A 87 -29.49 47.41 -42.67
N HIS A 88 -29.54 48.64 -42.18
CA HIS A 88 -29.54 48.96 -40.76
C HIS A 88 -30.74 48.25 -40.11
N GLN A 89 -30.48 47.24 -39.28
CA GLN A 89 -31.43 46.77 -38.27
C GLN A 89 -30.72 46.63 -36.93
N SER A 90 -30.89 47.70 -36.13
CA SER A 90 -31.09 47.68 -34.68
C SER A 90 -30.40 46.54 -33.91
N GLN A 91 -29.18 46.82 -33.44
CA GLN A 91 -28.50 46.04 -32.41
C GLN A 91 -29.40 45.89 -31.17
N PRO A 92 -29.73 44.66 -30.73
CA PRO A 92 -29.97 44.44 -29.31
C PRO A 92 -28.62 44.54 -28.60
N LYS A 93 -28.46 45.52 -27.70
CA LYS A 93 -27.32 45.61 -26.79
C LYS A 93 -27.29 44.34 -25.91
N VAL A 94 -26.48 43.36 -26.30
CA VAL A 94 -26.16 42.20 -25.46
C VAL A 94 -24.88 42.54 -24.70
N THR A 95 -25.03 42.96 -23.43
CA THR A 95 -23.92 43.20 -22.50
C THR A 95 -23.59 41.92 -21.70
N SER A 96 -23.36 40.80 -22.38
CA SER A 96 -22.84 39.59 -21.70
C SER A 96 -21.39 39.36 -22.10
N VAL A 97 -20.54 39.17 -21.10
CA VAL A 97 -19.14 38.79 -21.32
C VAL A 97 -19.16 37.32 -21.73
N ASN A 98 -18.88 37.03 -23.00
CA ASN A 98 -18.82 35.65 -23.48
C ASN A 98 -17.64 34.94 -22.82
N LEU A 99 -17.94 33.93 -21.99
CA LEU A 99 -16.93 33.06 -21.42
C LEU A 99 -16.33 32.23 -22.56
N VAL A 100 -15.01 32.28 -22.73
CA VAL A 100 -14.29 31.47 -23.74
C VAL A 100 -13.46 30.43 -23.02
N PHE A 101 -13.79 29.16 -23.22
CA PHE A 101 -13.09 28.03 -22.62
C PHE A 101 -12.47 27.17 -23.71
N LEU A 102 -11.14 26.97 -23.64
CA LEU A 102 -10.34 26.27 -24.67
C LEU A 102 -10.57 26.82 -26.10
N GLY A 103 -10.65 28.14 -26.22
CA GLY A 103 -10.88 28.82 -27.50
C GLY A 103 -12.33 28.75 -28.01
N GLN A 104 -13.26 28.14 -27.28
CA GLN A 104 -14.67 28.05 -27.65
C GLN A 104 -15.57 28.88 -26.71
N PRO A 105 -16.52 29.67 -27.24
CA PRO A 105 -17.48 30.37 -26.41
C PRO A 105 -18.44 29.38 -25.75
N ILE A 106 -18.60 29.47 -24.44
CA ILE A 106 -19.57 28.70 -23.65
C ILE A 106 -20.75 29.58 -23.27
N TYR A 107 -21.93 28.97 -23.14
CA TYR A 107 -23.18 29.71 -22.97
C TYR A 107 -23.93 29.27 -21.71
N CYS A 108 -24.19 30.20 -20.79
CA CYS A 108 -24.85 29.94 -19.52
C CYS A 108 -26.32 30.38 -19.56
N GLN A 109 -27.24 29.52 -19.11
CA GLN A 109 -28.67 29.82 -19.04
C GLN A 109 -29.32 29.19 -17.80
N LYS A 110 -30.39 29.79 -17.27
CA LYS A 110 -31.17 29.19 -16.17
C LYS A 110 -31.72 27.83 -16.60
N SER A 111 -31.54 26.81 -15.75
CA SER A 111 -32.12 25.49 -15.98
C SER A 111 -33.64 25.54 -15.82
N SER A 112 -34.38 24.79 -16.64
CA SER A 112 -35.84 24.64 -16.50
C SER A 112 -36.24 23.57 -15.49
N LYS A 113 -35.26 22.87 -14.89
CA LYS A 113 -35.45 21.87 -13.85
C LYS A 113 -35.09 22.45 -12.48
N GLU A 114 -35.81 22.02 -11.45
CA GLU A 114 -35.49 22.37 -10.07
C GLU A 114 -34.14 21.76 -9.65
N ALA A 115 -33.41 22.48 -8.82
CA ALA A 115 -32.11 22.06 -8.32
C ALA A 115 -32.24 20.84 -7.40
N ASN A 116 -31.29 19.91 -7.48
CA ASN A 116 -31.34 18.67 -6.71
C ASN A 116 -31.35 18.96 -5.19
N PRO A 117 -32.40 18.55 -4.44
CA PRO A 117 -32.52 18.83 -3.00
C PRO A 117 -31.40 18.23 -2.15
N TYR A 118 -30.85 17.07 -2.55
CA TYR A 118 -29.74 16.43 -1.84
C TYR A 118 -28.44 17.23 -2.01
N LEU A 119 -28.16 17.69 -3.23
CA LEU A 119 -26.97 18.50 -3.52
C LEU A 119 -27.01 19.85 -2.82
N LEU A 120 -28.19 20.48 -2.71
CA LEU A 120 -28.36 21.71 -1.92
C LEU A 120 -28.11 21.49 -0.43
N ARG A 121 -28.48 20.33 0.13
CA ARG A 121 -28.16 19.98 1.54
C ARG A 121 -26.65 19.78 1.75
N VAL A 122 -25.95 19.19 0.78
CA VAL A 122 -24.49 19.05 0.80
C VAL A 122 -23.83 20.43 0.78
N LEU A 123 -24.21 21.29 -0.16
CA LEU A 123 -23.69 22.66 -0.26
C LEU A 123 -24.00 23.50 1.00
N ALA A 124 -25.19 23.36 1.58
CA ALA A 124 -25.57 24.04 2.82
C ALA A 124 -24.71 23.58 4.01
N LYS A 125 -24.40 22.29 4.08
CA LYS A 125 -23.51 21.74 5.12
C LYS A 125 -22.08 22.22 4.93
N GLU A 126 -21.56 22.22 3.70
CA GLU A 126 -20.21 22.74 3.39
C GLU A 126 -20.09 24.23 3.71
N GLU A 127 -21.10 25.04 3.40
CA GLU A 127 -21.12 26.47 3.73
C GLU A 127 -21.22 26.71 5.24
N LYS A 128 -22.01 25.92 5.97
CA LYS A 128 -22.06 25.96 7.45
C LYS A 128 -20.73 25.57 8.08
N ASP A 129 -20.04 24.56 7.56
CA ASP A 129 -18.70 24.16 8.01
C ASP A 129 -17.68 25.27 7.73
N ARG A 130 -17.82 25.99 6.60
CA ARG A 130 -16.99 27.16 6.26
C ARG A 130 -17.27 28.36 7.16
N GLN A 131 -18.52 28.63 7.49
CA GLN A 131 -18.91 29.71 8.42
C GLN A 131 -18.48 29.40 9.86
N THR A 132 -18.55 28.13 10.28
CA THR A 132 -18.05 27.70 11.61
C THR A 132 -16.53 27.87 11.71
N LYS A 133 -15.79 27.73 10.60
CA LYS A 133 -14.36 28.09 10.54
C LYS A 133 -14.15 29.60 10.63
N VAL A 134 -14.98 30.43 9.99
CA VAL A 134 -14.88 31.91 10.02
C VAL A 134 -15.26 32.50 11.38
N THR A 135 -16.28 31.99 12.09
CA THR A 135 -16.64 32.47 13.43
C THR A 135 -15.59 32.11 14.49
N LYS A 136 -14.80 31.06 14.26
CA LYS A 136 -13.61 30.74 15.08
C LYS A 136 -12.39 31.61 14.76
N LEU A 137 -12.39 32.34 13.65
CA LEU A 137 -11.27 33.19 13.19
C LEU A 137 -11.32 34.63 13.76
N THR A 138 -12.43 35.10 14.34
CA THR A 138 -12.53 36.49 14.86
C THR A 138 -12.04 36.69 16.29
N LYS A 139 -11.50 35.66 16.96
CA LYS A 139 -10.99 35.78 18.34
C LYS A 139 -9.50 35.48 18.54
N VAL A 140 -8.74 35.18 17.50
CA VAL A 140 -7.28 35.05 17.60
C VAL A 140 -6.63 35.50 16.28
N ASP A 141 -6.49 36.81 16.11
CA ASP A 141 -5.50 37.37 15.19
C ASP A 141 -4.11 37.08 15.79
N GLN A 142 -3.44 36.02 15.31
CA GLN A 142 -1.96 35.93 15.21
C GLN A 142 -1.37 34.56 14.77
N HIS A 143 -2.17 33.56 14.35
CA HIS A 143 -1.58 32.33 13.82
C HIS A 143 -1.79 32.17 12.32
N ILE A 144 -0.69 32.41 11.60
CA ILE A 144 -0.25 31.78 10.35
C ILE A 144 -1.09 30.53 10.01
N HIS A 145 -1.47 30.35 8.74
CA HIS A 145 -2.05 29.12 8.19
C HIS A 145 -1.18 27.87 8.49
N TYR A 146 -1.23 27.36 9.71
CA TYR A 146 -0.69 26.07 10.09
C TYR A 146 -1.72 25.03 9.67
N LYS A 147 -1.39 24.29 8.61
CA LYS A 147 -1.89 22.91 8.53
C LYS A 147 -1.53 22.26 9.88
N PRO A 148 -2.45 21.59 10.60
CA PRO A 148 -2.06 20.86 11.80
C PRO A 148 -0.99 19.85 11.39
N GLN A 149 0.24 20.10 11.81
CA GLN A 149 1.38 19.27 11.50
C GLN A 149 1.30 18.05 12.43
N VAL A 150 0.57 17.03 11.98
CA VAL A 150 0.36 15.77 12.70
C VAL A 150 1.68 15.01 12.90
N LEU A 151 2.64 15.22 12.00
CA LEU A 151 3.94 14.57 12.01
C LEU A 151 5.08 15.60 12.15
N PRO A 152 6.12 15.32 12.96
CA PRO A 152 6.36 14.05 13.64
C PRO A 152 5.51 13.88 14.92
N ALA A 153 5.01 12.67 15.16
CA ALA A 153 4.31 12.32 16.39
C ALA A 153 5.14 11.35 17.24
N PHE A 154 5.19 11.59 18.56
CA PHE A 154 6.04 10.84 19.49
C PHE A 154 5.24 10.15 20.59
N PHE A 155 5.46 8.87 20.84
CA PHE A 155 4.84 8.18 21.97
C PHE A 155 5.90 7.49 22.82
N ALA A 156 5.67 7.44 24.12
CA ALA A 156 6.50 6.67 25.03
C ALA A 156 6.11 5.19 24.91
N ALA A 157 7.07 4.34 24.56
CA ALA A 157 6.91 2.90 24.50
C ALA A 157 7.26 2.29 25.86
N ALA A 158 6.47 1.31 26.28
CA ALA A 158 6.69 0.51 27.48
C ALA A 158 7.35 -0.84 27.14
N SER A 159 6.93 -1.46 26.04
CA SER A 159 7.48 -2.74 25.58
C SER A 159 7.26 -2.93 24.08
N VAL A 160 8.00 -3.86 23.49
CA VAL A 160 7.87 -4.28 22.10
C VAL A 160 7.81 -5.80 22.03
N SER A 161 7.05 -6.33 21.08
CA SER A 161 6.96 -7.77 20.83
C SER A 161 6.87 -8.05 19.34
N CYS A 162 7.46 -9.17 18.93
CA CYS A 162 7.45 -9.70 17.58
C CYS A 162 6.62 -10.99 17.57
N GLY A 163 5.74 -11.15 16.60
CA GLY A 163 4.88 -12.32 16.51
C GLY A 163 4.17 -12.43 15.19
N VAL A 164 3.03 -13.11 15.24
CA VAL A 164 2.18 -13.38 14.07
C VAL A 164 0.72 -13.05 14.38
N TRP A 165 -0.03 -12.79 13.32
CA TRP A 165 -1.49 -12.83 13.37
C TRP A 165 -1.97 -14.27 13.37
N SER A 166 -2.99 -14.56 14.16
CA SER A 166 -3.61 -15.87 14.28
C SER A 166 -5.13 -15.72 14.37
N TYR A 167 -5.86 -16.75 13.97
CA TYR A 167 -7.31 -16.80 14.07
C TYR A 167 -7.75 -17.93 14.99
N ILE A 168 -8.65 -17.62 15.92
CA ILE A 168 -9.41 -18.64 16.64
C ILE A 168 -10.88 -18.44 16.29
N ARG A 169 -11.42 -19.38 15.51
CA ARG A 169 -12.73 -19.20 14.84
C ARG A 169 -12.65 -17.92 14.00
N SER A 170 -13.58 -16.99 14.19
CA SER A 170 -13.63 -15.71 13.46
C SER A 170 -12.88 -14.55 14.14
N ASN A 171 -12.18 -14.79 15.26
CA ASN A 171 -11.50 -13.73 16.00
C ASN A 171 -10.02 -13.67 15.63
N LEU A 172 -9.59 -12.49 15.17
CA LEU A 172 -8.18 -12.16 14.93
C LEU A 172 -7.47 -11.86 16.24
N LEU A 173 -6.32 -12.51 16.44
CA LEU A 173 -5.51 -12.46 17.65
C LEU A 173 -4.05 -12.18 17.30
N PHE A 174 -3.36 -11.48 18.19
CA PHE A 174 -1.92 -11.33 18.11
C PHE A 174 -1.23 -12.37 19.01
N GLU A 175 -0.29 -13.13 18.43
CA GLU A 175 0.44 -14.19 19.12
C GLU A 175 1.94 -13.83 19.21
N PRO A 176 2.39 -13.19 20.31
CA PRO A 176 3.78 -12.83 20.50
C PRO A 176 4.67 -14.07 20.60
N GLN A 177 5.71 -14.11 19.77
CA GLN A 177 6.74 -15.15 19.76
C GLN A 177 7.97 -14.73 20.57
N VAL A 178 8.29 -13.43 20.55
CA VAL A 178 9.36 -12.83 21.35
C VAL A 178 8.89 -11.47 21.87
N SER A 179 9.19 -11.15 23.13
CA SER A 179 8.81 -9.89 23.77
C SER A 179 9.98 -9.29 24.55
N TRP A 180 10.03 -7.97 24.57
CA TRP A 180 11.02 -7.16 25.28
C TRP A 180 10.32 -6.09 26.10
N ASP A 181 10.49 -6.15 27.41
CA ASP A 181 10.04 -5.11 28.34
C ASP A 181 11.09 -3.99 28.41
N LEU A 182 11.33 -3.36 27.26
CA LEU A 182 12.27 -2.26 27.08
C LEU A 182 11.49 -0.98 26.80
N ALA A 183 11.66 0.01 27.68
CA ALA A 183 11.14 1.34 27.46
C ALA A 183 11.85 2.02 26.28
N GLY A 184 11.17 2.99 25.69
CA GLY A 184 11.73 3.76 24.58
C GLY A 184 10.78 4.82 24.06
N THR A 185 11.11 5.35 22.89
CA THR A 185 10.29 6.35 22.19
C THR A 185 10.01 5.90 20.77
N ILE A 186 8.73 5.88 20.40
CA ILE A 186 8.29 5.67 19.02
C ILE A 186 8.00 7.02 18.35
N LYS A 187 8.58 7.24 17.17
CA LYS A 187 8.43 8.44 16.36
C LYS A 187 7.80 8.08 15.02
N PHE A 188 6.58 8.56 14.78
CA PHE A 188 5.97 8.54 13.45
C PHE A 188 6.55 9.67 12.62
N GLY A 189 7.27 9.34 11.54
CA GLY A 189 7.76 10.27 10.53
C GLY A 189 6.89 10.27 9.29
N GLU A 190 7.37 10.86 8.19
CA GLU A 190 6.65 10.85 6.91
C GLU A 190 6.83 9.53 6.15
N HIS A 191 8.03 8.94 6.17
CA HIS A 191 8.36 7.74 5.39
C HIS A 191 8.64 6.49 6.24
N SER A 192 8.82 6.67 7.54
CA SER A 192 9.13 5.60 8.48
C SER A 192 8.65 5.93 9.88
N THR A 193 8.28 4.89 10.61
CA THR A 193 8.08 4.96 12.06
C THR A 193 9.28 4.33 12.73
N ILE A 194 9.91 5.06 13.65
CA ILE A 194 11.18 4.68 14.28
C ILE A 194 10.93 4.45 15.76
N LEU A 195 11.20 3.23 16.25
CA LEU A 195 11.26 2.92 17.66
C LEU A 195 12.72 2.97 18.11
N THR A 196 13.04 3.85 19.07
CA THR A 196 14.35 3.89 19.73
C THR A 196 14.17 3.43 21.17
N LEU A 197 14.82 2.32 21.53
CA LEU A 197 14.80 1.75 22.88
C LEU A 197 15.90 2.36 23.73
N ASP A 198 15.67 2.40 25.04
CA ASP A 198 16.63 2.94 26.01
C ASP A 198 17.94 2.12 26.06
N SER A 199 17.90 0.86 25.63
CA SER A 199 19.09 0.02 25.43
C SER A 199 20.02 0.49 24.31
N GLY A 200 19.61 1.46 23.48
CA GLY A 200 20.35 1.91 22.31
C GLY A 200 19.99 1.18 21.01
N LEU A 201 19.15 0.14 21.09
CA LEU A 201 18.57 -0.54 19.94
C LEU A 201 17.52 0.33 19.25
N ARG A 202 17.40 0.18 17.93
CA ARG A 202 16.42 0.88 17.10
C ARG A 202 15.77 -0.05 16.09
N ILE A 203 14.47 0.11 15.90
CA ILE A 203 13.67 -0.59 14.89
C ILE A 203 13.05 0.45 13.95
N ASP A 204 13.27 0.29 12.65
CA ASP A 204 12.67 1.14 11.62
C ASP A 204 11.57 0.38 10.88
N PHE A 205 10.33 0.82 11.09
CA PHE A 205 9.16 0.41 10.33
C PHE A 205 9.01 1.32 9.12
N LEU A 206 9.48 0.87 7.95
CA LEU A 206 9.39 1.63 6.71
C LEU A 206 7.94 1.61 6.20
N HIS A 207 7.36 2.78 5.94
CA HIS A 207 5.94 2.89 5.62
C HIS A 207 5.55 2.18 4.32
N PHE A 208 6.44 2.13 3.33
CA PHE A 208 6.15 1.42 2.07
C PHE A 208 6.05 -0.11 2.27
N ALA A 209 6.71 -0.65 3.29
CA ALA A 209 6.71 -2.06 3.64
C ALA A 209 5.64 -2.41 4.68
N THR A 210 4.98 -1.42 5.29
CA THR A 210 3.89 -1.61 6.23
C THR A 210 2.57 -1.84 5.48
N LEU A 211 1.95 -3.00 5.69
CA LEU A 211 0.62 -3.33 5.16
C LEU A 211 -0.47 -2.52 5.86
N CYS A 212 -0.46 -2.53 7.20
CA CYS A 212 -1.36 -1.74 8.02
C CYS A 212 -0.79 -1.54 9.43
N ILE A 213 -1.36 -0.57 10.16
CA ILE A 213 -1.06 -0.31 11.56
C ILE A 213 -2.38 -0.45 12.33
N ALA A 214 -2.48 -1.43 13.23
CA ALA A 214 -3.60 -1.51 14.17
C ALA A 214 -3.28 -0.67 15.42
N ALA A 215 -4.10 0.32 15.70
CA ALA A 215 -4.03 1.17 16.88
C ALA A 215 -5.03 0.67 17.93
N GLU A 216 -4.53 0.18 19.04
CA GLU A 216 -5.32 -0.27 20.18
C GLU A 216 -5.45 0.87 21.19
N GLU A 217 -6.68 1.27 21.48
CA GLU A 217 -7.00 2.23 22.54
C GLU A 217 -7.58 1.50 23.75
N GLY A 218 -7.28 1.97 24.96
CA GLY A 218 -7.80 1.37 26.19
C GLY A 218 -6.80 1.36 27.33
N SER A 219 -6.88 0.34 28.19
CA SER A 219 -6.00 0.19 29.36
C SER A 219 -4.54 -0.05 29.00
N THR A 220 -4.28 -0.68 27.85
CA THR A 220 -2.92 -0.91 27.31
C THR A 220 -2.85 -0.39 25.89
N PRO A 221 -2.70 0.93 25.69
CA PRO A 221 -2.65 1.49 24.34
C PRO A 221 -1.44 0.93 23.58
N SER A 222 -1.63 0.53 22.33
CA SER A 222 -0.56 -0.10 21.54
C SER A 222 -0.69 0.17 20.04
N PHE A 223 0.44 0.05 19.34
CA PHE A 223 0.47 0.01 17.87
C PHE A 223 0.98 -1.34 17.42
N ILE A 224 0.26 -1.98 16.51
CA ILE A 224 0.63 -3.25 15.90
C ILE A 224 0.91 -3.02 14.41
N PHE A 225 2.17 -3.16 14.02
CA PHE A 225 2.65 -3.01 12.66
C PHE A 225 2.61 -4.36 11.96
N SER A 226 1.81 -4.47 10.90
CA SER A 226 1.83 -5.63 10.01
C SER A 226 2.72 -5.29 8.82
N MET A 227 3.85 -5.98 8.68
CA MET A 227 4.86 -5.68 7.66
C MET A 227 4.88 -6.76 6.58
N ARG A 228 5.28 -6.39 5.36
CA ARG A 228 5.52 -7.31 4.24
C ARG A 228 6.89 -8.01 4.33
N GLU A 229 7.80 -7.41 5.08
CA GLU A 229 9.17 -7.86 5.30
C GLU A 229 9.64 -7.42 6.69
N ALA A 230 10.76 -7.95 7.15
CA ALA A 230 11.30 -7.58 8.45
C ALA A 230 11.64 -6.07 8.51
N PRO A 231 11.34 -5.38 9.63
CA PRO A 231 11.79 -4.01 9.82
C PRO A 231 13.33 -3.97 9.94
N ARG A 232 13.92 -2.79 9.81
CA ARG A 232 15.38 -2.66 9.91
C ARG A 232 15.81 -2.49 11.36
N PHE A 233 16.74 -3.32 11.81
CA PHE A 233 17.30 -3.26 13.16
C PHE A 233 18.64 -2.55 13.19
N PHE A 234 18.86 -1.74 14.23
CA PHE A 234 20.11 -1.02 14.41
C PHE A 234 20.54 -0.96 15.88
N GLU A 235 21.85 -0.83 16.08
CA GLU A 235 22.47 -0.55 17.38
C GLU A 235 23.33 0.70 17.30
N ARG A 236 23.33 1.52 18.35
CA ARG A 236 24.16 2.72 18.43
C ARG A 236 25.64 2.35 18.58
N ILE A 237 26.50 2.98 17.78
CA ILE A 237 27.95 2.77 17.88
C ILE A 237 28.50 3.63 19.03
N VAL A 238 28.88 2.99 20.13
CA VAL A 238 29.39 3.66 21.35
C VAL A 238 30.93 3.79 21.33
N SER A 239 31.63 2.78 20.83
CA SER A 239 33.10 2.67 20.68
C SER A 239 33.49 2.65 19.21
N ASP A 240 34.75 2.95 18.85
CA ASP A 240 35.19 2.93 17.43
C ASP A 240 35.46 1.49 17.02
N PRO A 241 34.67 0.90 16.08
CA PRO A 241 34.83 -0.50 15.70
C PRO A 241 36.22 -0.79 15.13
N LEU A 242 36.82 0.20 14.46
CA LEU A 242 38.19 0.09 13.95
C LEU A 242 39.19 0.13 15.09
N ALA A 243 38.97 1.00 16.08
CA ALA A 243 39.81 1.08 17.27
C ALA A 243 39.71 -0.18 18.13
N GLU A 244 38.52 -0.76 18.28
CA GLU A 244 38.31 -2.04 18.96
C GLU A 244 38.99 -3.19 18.20
N MET A 245 38.84 -3.25 16.89
CA MET A 245 39.51 -4.27 16.06
C MET A 245 41.04 -4.11 16.11
N MET A 246 41.56 -2.88 16.06
CA MET A 246 42.99 -2.60 16.22
C MET A 246 43.48 -3.00 17.61
N ALA A 247 42.71 -2.70 18.67
CA ALA A 247 43.02 -3.11 20.03
C ALA A 247 43.02 -4.64 20.19
N GLN A 248 42.05 -5.34 19.58
CA GLN A 248 42.01 -6.81 19.54
C GLN A 248 43.20 -7.42 18.78
N LEU A 249 43.73 -6.71 17.79
CA LEU A 249 44.93 -7.10 17.04
C LEU A 249 46.24 -6.63 17.71
N GLY A 250 46.18 -6.04 18.91
CA GLY A 250 47.35 -5.57 19.65
C GLY A 250 48.02 -4.31 19.08
N MET A 251 47.34 -3.59 18.18
CA MET A 251 47.84 -2.36 17.58
C MET A 251 47.45 -1.14 18.43
N GLN A 252 48.41 -0.25 18.68
CA GLN A 252 48.13 1.01 19.40
C GLN A 252 47.27 1.93 18.52
N THR A 253 46.13 2.35 19.05
CA THR A 253 45.23 3.28 18.40
C THR A 253 45.78 4.71 18.51
N PRO A 254 45.81 5.50 17.42
CA PRO A 254 46.19 6.89 17.51
C PRO A 254 45.20 7.64 18.41
N ASN A 255 45.74 8.49 19.29
CA ASN A 255 45.04 9.19 20.38
C ASN A 255 44.13 10.33 19.87
N ASN A 256 43.32 10.06 18.85
CA ASN A 256 42.34 11.00 18.33
C ASN A 256 41.08 10.93 19.18
N SER A 257 40.77 12.04 19.85
CA SER A 257 39.56 12.24 20.64
C SER A 257 38.29 11.74 19.92
N PRO A 258 37.29 11.18 20.63
CA PRO A 258 36.03 10.66 20.05
C PRO A 258 35.17 11.70 19.29
N GLN A 259 35.54 12.98 19.32
CA GLN A 259 34.71 14.09 18.85
C GLN A 259 34.73 14.33 17.33
N ASN A 260 35.56 13.63 16.55
CA ASN A 260 35.72 13.87 15.12
C ASN A 260 35.11 12.81 14.18
N ARG A 261 34.06 12.09 14.59
CA ARG A 261 33.28 11.21 13.69
C ARG A 261 32.30 11.98 12.79
N ARG A 262 32.75 13.01 12.07
CA ARG A 262 31.86 13.77 11.17
C ARG A 262 31.55 13.05 9.83
N ALA A 263 32.11 11.87 9.58
CA ALA A 263 31.98 11.19 8.28
C ALA A 263 31.68 9.68 8.32
N GLY A 264 31.46 9.07 9.49
CA GLY A 264 31.20 7.63 9.63
C GLY A 264 29.74 7.30 10.00
N PRO A 265 29.26 6.07 9.77
CA PRO A 265 27.93 5.66 10.22
C PRO A 265 27.82 5.74 11.74
N GLU A 266 26.67 6.19 12.26
CA GLU A 266 26.43 6.30 13.70
C GLU A 266 25.86 5.00 14.33
N ARG A 267 25.48 4.04 13.49
CA ARG A 267 24.74 2.83 13.88
C ARG A 267 25.19 1.60 13.09
N HIS A 268 25.25 0.44 13.76
CA HIS A 268 25.42 -0.85 13.10
C HIS A 268 24.06 -1.40 12.66
N ARG A 269 23.99 -1.94 11.44
CA ARG A 269 22.82 -2.69 10.97
C ARG A 269 22.85 -4.09 11.60
N LEU A 270 21.73 -4.50 12.20
CA LEU A 270 21.59 -5.80 12.83
C LEU A 270 20.62 -6.70 12.04
N PRO A 271 20.85 -8.03 12.03
CA PRO A 271 19.93 -9.02 11.45
C PRO A 271 18.72 -9.28 12.36
N CYS A 272 18.87 -9.03 13.66
CA CYS A 272 17.87 -9.30 14.69
C CYS A 272 18.17 -8.47 15.94
N MET A 273 17.24 -8.46 16.90
CA MET A 273 17.43 -7.75 18.17
C MET A 273 18.22 -8.55 19.20
N ASP A 274 18.05 -9.86 19.23
CA ASP A 274 18.76 -10.80 20.11
C ASP A 274 18.74 -12.21 19.53
N GLY A 275 19.36 -13.16 20.23
CA GLY A 275 19.44 -14.56 19.78
C GLY A 275 18.11 -15.31 19.76
N LYS A 276 17.08 -14.87 20.50
CA LYS A 276 15.73 -15.47 20.42
C LYS A 276 15.01 -14.99 19.16
N HIS A 277 15.11 -13.69 18.90
CA HIS A 277 14.53 -13.07 17.71
C HIS A 277 15.22 -13.50 16.43
N ALA A 278 16.52 -13.81 16.43
CA ALA A 278 17.23 -14.36 15.27
C ALA A 278 16.49 -15.53 14.59
N LYS A 279 15.75 -16.31 15.38
CA LYS A 279 15.04 -17.52 14.93
C LYS A 279 13.69 -17.25 14.27
N VAL A 280 13.15 -16.05 14.44
CA VAL A 280 11.81 -15.68 13.95
C VAL A 280 11.79 -14.36 13.18
N ALA A 281 12.87 -13.56 13.22
CA ALA A 281 12.99 -12.26 12.56
C ALA A 281 12.67 -12.32 11.06
N GLY A 282 13.04 -13.43 10.43
CA GLY A 282 12.84 -13.66 9.01
C GLY A 282 11.47 -14.17 8.59
N SER A 283 10.55 -14.41 9.54
CA SER A 283 9.23 -15.00 9.24
C SER A 283 8.07 -14.42 10.07
N CYS A 284 8.37 -13.76 11.19
CA CYS A 284 7.39 -13.06 12.02
C CYS A 284 7.45 -11.55 11.75
N PHE A 285 6.51 -11.06 10.95
CA PHE A 285 6.50 -9.68 10.47
C PHE A 285 5.47 -8.77 11.17
N VAL A 286 4.93 -9.22 12.30
CA VAL A 286 3.96 -8.44 13.09
C VAL A 286 4.62 -7.97 14.38
N TYR A 287 4.66 -6.66 14.58
CA TYR A 287 5.31 -6.04 15.74
C TYR A 287 4.32 -5.22 16.54
N ARG A 288 4.12 -5.57 17.82
CA ARG A 288 3.29 -4.81 18.75
C ARG A 288 4.17 -3.99 19.69
N VAL A 289 4.00 -2.67 19.64
CA VAL A 289 4.63 -1.70 20.54
C VAL A 289 3.58 -1.22 21.54
N ALA A 290 3.68 -1.68 22.78
CA ALA A 290 2.83 -1.20 23.87
C ALA A 290 3.33 0.17 24.34
N LEU A 291 2.41 1.11 24.52
CA LEU A 291 2.72 2.45 24.98
C LEU A 291 2.65 2.54 26.51
N GLN A 292 3.38 3.47 27.09
CA GLN A 292 3.26 3.77 28.51
C GLN A 292 1.85 4.35 28.78
N PRO A 293 1.11 3.82 29.77
CA PRO A 293 -0.16 4.40 30.17
C PRO A 293 0.08 5.80 30.75
N VAL A 294 -0.55 6.82 30.17
CA VAL A 294 -0.41 8.19 30.65
C VAL A 294 -1.36 8.41 31.82
N THR A 295 -0.83 8.97 32.91
CA THR A 295 -1.62 9.45 34.05
C THR A 295 -2.59 10.54 33.61
N VAL A 296 -3.86 10.40 34.03
CA VAL A 296 -4.97 11.31 33.72
C VAL A 296 -4.54 12.79 33.84
N GLY A 297 -4.70 13.57 32.75
CA GLY A 297 -4.62 15.02 32.78
C GLY A 297 -3.40 15.70 32.15
N ARG A 298 -2.43 14.97 31.55
CA ARG A 298 -1.27 15.61 30.88
C ARG A 298 -1.16 15.41 29.37
N ASP A 299 -1.63 14.29 28.81
CA ASP A 299 -1.65 14.06 27.36
C ASP A 299 -2.69 12.98 27.03
N ASP A 300 -3.67 13.30 26.19
CA ASP A 300 -4.64 12.30 25.71
C ASP A 300 -4.00 11.46 24.59
N VAL A 301 -3.35 10.35 24.98
CA VAL A 301 -2.74 9.39 24.05
C VAL A 301 -3.74 8.92 23.00
N ALA A 302 -5.00 8.67 23.38
CA ALA A 302 -6.03 8.22 22.44
C ALA A 302 -6.34 9.30 21.41
N ALA A 303 -6.54 10.55 21.82
CA ALA A 303 -6.73 11.66 20.86
C ALA A 303 -5.52 11.84 19.92
N ARG A 304 -4.30 11.67 20.44
CA ARG A 304 -3.07 11.74 19.63
C ARG A 304 -2.99 10.59 18.63
N MET A 305 -3.33 9.36 19.04
CA MET A 305 -3.45 8.19 18.16
C MET A 305 -4.48 8.44 17.07
N GLN A 306 -5.66 8.98 17.41
CA GLN A 306 -6.71 9.32 16.45
C GLN A 306 -6.25 10.39 15.44
N SER A 307 -5.43 11.36 15.88
CA SER A 307 -4.94 12.41 14.98
C SER A 307 -4.03 11.87 13.87
N LEU A 308 -3.35 10.74 14.08
CA LEU A 308 -2.51 10.09 13.06
C LEU A 308 -3.29 9.72 11.80
N ARG A 309 -4.59 9.41 11.90
CA ARG A 309 -5.48 9.12 10.75
C ARG A 309 -5.59 10.28 9.76
N LEU A 310 -5.34 11.51 10.21
CA LEU A 310 -5.40 12.70 9.38
C LEU A 310 -4.17 12.84 8.48
N SER A 311 -3.08 12.12 8.79
CA SER A 311 -1.87 12.13 7.97
C SER A 311 -2.02 11.23 6.75
N LYS A 312 -1.83 11.80 5.55
CA LYS A 312 -1.83 11.05 4.29
C LYS A 312 -0.54 10.27 4.04
N SER A 313 0.54 10.59 4.76
CA SER A 313 1.85 9.96 4.58
C SER A 313 2.02 8.68 5.39
N LEU A 314 1.12 8.42 6.34
CA LEU A 314 1.15 7.20 7.13
C LEU A 314 0.46 6.05 6.39
N PRO A 315 0.92 4.80 6.60
CA PRO A 315 0.17 3.61 6.22
C PRO A 315 -1.21 3.64 6.86
N ARG A 316 -2.14 2.83 6.32
CA ARG A 316 -3.50 2.78 6.85
C ARG A 316 -3.49 2.40 8.33
N ILE A 317 -4.10 3.26 9.16
CA ILE A 317 -4.26 3.06 10.59
C ILE A 317 -5.69 2.62 10.88
N ILE A 318 -5.84 1.43 11.45
CA ILE A 318 -7.12 0.82 11.83
C ILE A 318 -7.19 0.87 13.34
N HIS A 319 -8.26 1.43 13.93
CA HIS A 319 -8.38 1.39 15.39
C HIS A 319 -9.29 0.24 15.76
N ARG A 320 -8.72 -0.71 16.49
CA ARG A 320 -9.39 -1.95 16.85
C ARG A 320 -8.70 -2.50 18.08
N ARG A 321 -9.49 -3.07 18.98
CA ARG A 321 -8.97 -3.86 20.09
C ARG A 321 -8.52 -5.22 19.55
N THR A 322 -7.30 -5.61 19.90
CA THR A 322 -6.70 -6.88 19.51
C THR A 322 -6.44 -7.70 20.76
N ASP A 323 -7.02 -8.89 20.81
CA ASP A 323 -6.71 -9.82 21.88
C ASP A 323 -5.33 -10.44 21.66
N VAL A 324 -4.56 -10.54 22.74
CA VAL A 324 -3.22 -11.10 22.74
C VAL A 324 -3.26 -12.46 23.43
N ILE A 325 -2.80 -13.49 22.74
CA ILE A 325 -2.77 -14.86 23.28
C ILE A 325 -1.36 -15.37 23.40
N ARG A 326 -1.11 -16.25 24.38
CA ARG A 326 0.18 -16.93 24.45
C ARG A 326 0.23 -18.06 23.42
N PRO A 327 1.31 -18.18 22.63
CA PRO A 327 1.50 -19.31 21.73
C PRO A 327 1.46 -20.62 22.52
N GLN A 328 0.67 -21.59 22.06
CA GLN A 328 0.77 -22.96 22.59
C GLN A 328 2.10 -23.61 22.16
N GLN A 329 2.54 -23.29 20.95
CA GLN A 329 3.79 -23.73 20.38
C GLN A 329 4.43 -22.56 19.65
N THR A 330 5.75 -22.42 19.80
CA THR A 330 6.47 -21.32 19.15
C THR A 330 6.59 -21.53 17.65
N PHE A 331 6.68 -20.43 16.90
CA PHE A 331 6.93 -20.45 15.46
C PHE A 331 8.21 -21.22 15.12
N GLU A 332 9.28 -21.04 15.91
CA GLU A 332 10.54 -21.79 15.79
C GLU A 332 10.31 -23.31 15.84
N GLN A 333 9.56 -23.79 16.84
CA GLN A 333 9.27 -25.22 16.98
C GLN A 333 8.45 -25.73 15.79
N GLY A 334 7.47 -24.95 15.33
CA GLY A 334 6.65 -25.31 14.17
C GLY A 334 7.49 -25.44 12.89
N VAL A 335 8.41 -24.49 12.64
CA VAL A 335 9.33 -24.56 11.49
C VAL A 335 10.25 -25.77 11.59
N LYS A 336 10.84 -26.04 12.77
CA LYS A 336 11.70 -27.22 12.97
C LYS A 336 10.97 -28.54 12.68
N MET A 337 9.71 -28.64 13.10
CA MET A 337 8.88 -29.81 12.78
C MET A 337 8.62 -29.91 11.28
N LEU A 338 8.31 -28.79 10.62
CA LEU A 338 8.10 -28.74 9.17
C LEU A 338 9.36 -29.17 8.41
N GLU A 339 10.53 -28.65 8.76
CA GLU A 339 11.81 -29.02 8.16
C GLU A 339 12.12 -30.51 8.38
N ALA A 340 11.89 -31.03 9.58
CA ALA A 340 12.09 -32.45 9.89
C ALA A 340 11.17 -33.36 9.04
N VAL A 341 9.90 -32.99 8.86
CA VAL A 341 8.96 -33.74 8.01
C VAL A 341 9.38 -33.68 6.54
N LEU A 342 9.75 -32.49 6.02
CA LEU A 342 10.16 -32.31 4.62
C LEU A 342 11.50 -32.98 4.29
N SER A 343 12.36 -33.15 5.30
CA SER A 343 13.67 -33.81 5.18
C SER A 343 13.61 -35.32 5.44
N SER A 344 12.50 -35.83 5.96
CA SER A 344 12.35 -37.27 6.23
C SER A 344 12.27 -38.09 4.95
N ASN A 345 12.99 -39.22 4.92
CA ASN A 345 12.92 -40.19 3.82
C ASN A 345 11.53 -40.85 3.68
N SER A 346 10.70 -40.81 4.73
CA SER A 346 9.32 -41.30 4.68
C SER A 346 8.37 -40.38 3.92
N THR A 347 8.78 -39.13 3.66
CA THR A 347 7.96 -38.11 3.00
C THR A 347 8.27 -38.12 1.50
N SER A 348 7.36 -38.68 0.69
CA SER A 348 7.46 -38.75 -0.78
C SER A 348 7.22 -37.40 -1.50
N ILE A 349 7.78 -36.31 -0.98
CA ILE A 349 7.66 -34.96 -1.56
C ILE A 349 8.97 -34.61 -2.25
N PRO A 350 9.03 -34.31 -3.56
CA PRO A 350 10.26 -33.88 -4.23
C PRO A 350 10.72 -32.48 -3.81
N PHE A 351 12.02 -32.19 -3.98
CA PHE A 351 12.62 -30.90 -3.60
C PHE A 351 11.88 -29.67 -4.14
N PRO A 352 11.49 -29.59 -5.44
CA PRO A 352 10.74 -28.45 -5.96
C PRO A 352 9.46 -28.14 -5.19
N LEU A 353 8.78 -29.19 -4.70
CA LEU A 353 7.54 -29.04 -3.95
C LEU A 353 7.81 -28.71 -2.49
N ALA A 354 8.80 -29.38 -1.86
CA ALA A 354 9.24 -29.06 -0.50
C ALA A 354 9.66 -27.60 -0.36
N PHE A 355 10.32 -27.05 -1.39
CA PHE A 355 10.68 -25.63 -1.45
C PHE A 355 9.45 -24.71 -1.40
N GLN A 356 8.40 -25.01 -2.16
CA GLN A 356 7.15 -24.22 -2.13
C GLN A 356 6.39 -24.40 -0.81
N ILE A 357 6.39 -25.60 -0.23
CA ILE A 357 5.75 -25.86 1.07
C ILE A 357 6.45 -25.06 2.18
N LEU A 358 7.78 -25.09 2.23
CA LEU A 358 8.54 -24.33 3.21
C LEU A 358 8.32 -22.81 3.04
N LYS A 359 8.19 -22.34 1.79
CA LYS A 359 7.86 -20.95 1.48
C LYS A 359 6.53 -20.49 2.07
N LEU A 360 5.49 -21.34 2.10
CA LEU A 360 4.20 -20.99 2.73
C LEU A 360 4.38 -20.54 4.19
N ALA A 361 5.27 -21.22 4.92
CA ALA A 361 5.56 -20.88 6.31
C ALA A 361 6.53 -19.68 6.42
N LEU A 362 7.69 -19.75 5.77
CA LEU A 362 8.78 -18.80 6.01
C LEU A 362 8.50 -17.39 5.50
N ASP A 363 7.72 -17.25 4.43
CA ASP A 363 7.31 -15.93 3.91
C ASP A 363 6.07 -15.37 4.62
N GLY A 364 5.52 -16.06 5.63
CA GLY A 364 4.43 -15.56 6.47
C GLY A 364 3.02 -15.70 5.86
N TYR A 365 2.83 -16.57 4.86
CA TYR A 365 1.49 -16.84 4.32
C TYR A 365 0.63 -17.65 5.28
N LEU A 366 1.21 -18.70 5.89
CA LEU A 366 0.50 -19.62 6.79
C LEU A 366 1.36 -19.95 8.02
N PRO A 367 0.75 -20.16 9.20
CA PRO A 367 1.46 -20.70 10.35
C PRO A 367 2.07 -22.08 10.05
N PRO A 368 3.28 -22.41 10.54
CA PRO A 368 3.96 -23.66 10.23
C PRO A 368 3.13 -24.91 10.57
N LEU A 369 2.35 -24.86 11.66
CA LEU A 369 1.46 -25.95 12.06
C LEU A 369 0.29 -26.15 11.10
N THR A 370 -0.22 -25.08 10.50
CA THR A 370 -1.24 -25.17 9.45
C THR A 370 -0.63 -25.81 8.20
N VAL A 371 0.58 -25.40 7.82
CA VAL A 371 1.30 -26.01 6.69
C VAL A 371 1.54 -27.50 6.90
N LEU A 372 1.91 -27.93 8.11
CA LEU A 372 2.04 -29.35 8.46
C LEU A 372 0.75 -30.15 8.25
N LYS A 373 -0.42 -29.57 8.54
CA LYS A 373 -1.72 -30.22 8.35
C LYS A 373 -2.12 -30.38 6.88
N ILE A 374 -1.56 -29.56 5.99
CA ILE A 374 -1.83 -29.60 4.55
C ILE A 374 -0.95 -30.64 3.83
N ILE A 375 0.17 -31.05 4.43
CA ILE A 375 1.13 -31.99 3.83
C ILE A 375 0.48 -33.30 3.34
N PRO A 376 -0.40 -33.98 4.10
CA PRO A 376 -1.03 -35.22 3.64
C PRO A 376 -1.76 -35.05 2.30
N ASP A 377 -2.58 -34.00 2.15
CA ASP A 377 -3.28 -33.71 0.89
C ASP A 377 -2.32 -33.40 -0.25
N ILE A 378 -1.20 -32.73 0.03
CA ILE A 378 -0.14 -32.52 -0.98
C ILE A 378 0.52 -33.84 -1.37
N GLN A 379 0.77 -34.75 -0.43
CA GLN A 379 1.28 -36.09 -0.75
C GLN A 379 0.29 -36.88 -1.60
N ASP A 380 -1.00 -36.75 -1.33
CA ASP A 380 -2.07 -37.38 -2.11
C ASP A 380 -2.13 -36.81 -3.52
N MET A 381 -2.00 -35.48 -3.66
CA MET A 381 -1.86 -34.79 -4.95
C MET A 381 -0.65 -35.32 -5.74
N VAL A 382 0.52 -35.47 -5.10
CA VAL A 382 1.75 -35.98 -5.75
C VAL A 382 1.58 -37.39 -6.31
N ARG A 383 0.75 -38.24 -5.69
CA ARG A 383 0.53 -39.62 -6.17
C ARG A 383 -0.30 -39.68 -7.46
N ARG A 384 -1.10 -38.67 -7.76
CA ARG A 384 -2.03 -38.65 -8.91
C ARG A 384 -1.72 -37.60 -9.96
N THR A 385 -0.90 -36.60 -9.64
CA THR A 385 -0.64 -35.44 -10.50
C THR A 385 0.85 -35.24 -10.74
N PRO A 386 1.26 -34.93 -12.00
CA PRO A 386 2.64 -34.62 -12.32
C PRO A 386 3.22 -33.46 -11.49
N ILE A 387 4.47 -33.60 -11.03
CA ILE A 387 5.16 -32.62 -10.16
C ILE A 387 5.10 -31.17 -10.68
N PRO A 388 5.29 -30.87 -11.98
CA PRO A 388 5.19 -29.50 -12.47
C PRO A 388 3.80 -28.87 -12.24
N ILE A 389 2.74 -29.66 -12.33
CA ILE A 389 1.37 -29.22 -12.07
C ILE A 389 1.20 -28.99 -10.56
N CYS A 390 1.67 -29.92 -9.70
CA CYS A 390 1.66 -29.72 -8.24
C CYS A 390 2.34 -28.42 -7.82
N VAL A 391 3.51 -28.11 -8.40
CA VAL A 391 4.23 -26.85 -8.15
C VAL A 391 3.42 -25.65 -8.63
N LYS A 392 2.81 -25.71 -9.83
CA LYS A 392 1.93 -24.65 -10.33
C LYS A 392 0.72 -24.44 -9.41
N SER A 393 0.12 -25.50 -8.87
CA SER A 393 -1.02 -25.42 -7.96
C SER A 393 -0.69 -24.67 -6.67
N ILE A 394 0.42 -25.01 -6.00
CA ILE A 394 0.88 -24.28 -4.81
C ILE A 394 1.26 -22.84 -5.16
N ARG A 395 1.83 -22.61 -6.35
CA ARG A 395 2.13 -21.24 -6.79
C ARG A 395 0.89 -20.37 -6.98
N LYS A 396 -0.20 -20.94 -7.49
CA LYS A 396 -1.49 -20.24 -7.60
C LYS A 396 -2.03 -19.89 -6.22
N LEU A 397 -1.87 -20.78 -5.24
CA LEU A 397 -2.26 -20.52 -3.85
C LEU A 397 -1.61 -19.24 -3.30
N PHE A 398 -0.31 -18.97 -3.54
CA PHE A 398 0.32 -17.72 -3.08
C PHE A 398 -0.32 -16.44 -3.64
N ASN A 399 -0.96 -16.51 -4.82
CA ASN A 399 -1.62 -15.36 -5.44
C ASN A 399 -3.07 -15.18 -4.94
N GLN A 400 -3.65 -16.24 -4.36
CA GLN A 400 -5.00 -16.25 -3.79
C GLN A 400 -4.98 -15.90 -2.31
N LEU A 401 -3.93 -16.26 -1.59
CA LEU A 401 -3.80 -15.98 -0.17
C LEU A 401 -3.43 -14.52 0.09
N SER A 402 -4.22 -13.89 0.95
CA SER A 402 -3.84 -12.66 1.64
C SER A 402 -2.90 -12.97 2.83
N TYR A 403 -2.25 -11.95 3.39
CA TYR A 403 -1.55 -12.10 4.66
C TYR A 403 -2.55 -11.98 5.80
N ALA A 404 -2.47 -12.89 6.78
CA ALA A 404 -3.29 -12.83 7.97
C ALA A 404 -3.17 -11.46 8.65
N GLY A 405 -4.30 -10.85 8.99
CA GLY A 405 -4.33 -9.54 9.61
C GLY A 405 -5.73 -8.94 9.68
N PRO A 406 -5.85 -7.66 10.10
CA PRO A 406 -7.13 -6.98 10.29
C PRO A 406 -8.03 -6.85 9.05
N ASP A 407 -7.46 -7.09 7.86
CA ASP A 407 -8.10 -6.88 6.57
C ASP A 407 -8.44 -8.17 5.83
N SER A 408 -8.09 -9.32 6.41
CA SER A 408 -8.35 -10.64 5.84
C SER A 408 -9.36 -11.39 6.68
N GLU A 409 -10.19 -12.20 6.01
CA GLU A 409 -11.22 -12.99 6.68
C GLU A 409 -10.64 -14.28 7.26
N ALA A 410 -11.14 -14.70 8.42
CA ALA A 410 -10.64 -15.89 9.09
C ALA A 410 -10.81 -17.17 8.26
N THR A 411 -11.89 -17.24 7.48
CA THR A 411 -12.25 -18.37 6.61
C THR A 411 -11.18 -18.64 5.55
N GLU A 412 -10.45 -17.62 5.09
CA GLU A 412 -9.36 -17.77 4.11
C GLU A 412 -8.20 -18.63 4.64
N PHE A 413 -8.07 -18.74 5.97
CA PHE A 413 -6.99 -19.48 6.65
C PHE A 413 -7.48 -20.76 7.33
N GLU A 414 -8.77 -21.10 7.19
CA GLU A 414 -9.31 -22.38 7.66
C GLU A 414 -8.79 -23.52 6.80
N LEU A 415 -8.53 -24.67 7.43
CA LEU A 415 -7.88 -25.79 6.76
C LEU A 415 -8.72 -26.28 5.57
N GLU A 416 -10.03 -26.36 5.75
CA GLU A 416 -10.98 -26.82 4.75
C GLU A 416 -10.94 -25.96 3.48
N GLU A 417 -10.93 -24.63 3.64
CA GLU A 417 -10.86 -23.68 2.52
C GLU A 417 -9.49 -23.73 1.82
N LEU A 418 -8.39 -23.83 2.58
CA LEU A 418 -7.05 -23.99 2.03
C LEU A 418 -6.92 -25.28 1.19
N LEU A 419 -7.50 -26.37 1.67
CA LEU A 419 -7.54 -27.64 0.94
C LEU A 419 -8.43 -27.55 -0.30
N GLN A 420 -9.53 -26.79 -0.23
CA GLN A 420 -10.39 -26.55 -1.40
C GLN A 420 -9.64 -25.74 -2.47
N TYR A 421 -8.95 -24.65 -2.10
CA TYR A 421 -8.12 -23.90 -3.04
C TYR A 421 -7.06 -24.78 -3.71
N LEU A 422 -6.42 -25.69 -2.97
CA LEU A 422 -5.44 -26.60 -3.56
C LEU A 422 -6.05 -27.55 -4.59
N LYS A 423 -7.23 -28.11 -4.30
CA LYS A 423 -7.96 -29.00 -5.23
C LYS A 423 -8.39 -28.24 -6.49
N ASP A 424 -8.99 -27.07 -6.33
CA ASP A 424 -9.43 -26.24 -7.45
C ASP A 424 -8.24 -25.81 -8.33
N ASN A 425 -7.13 -25.42 -7.70
CA ASN A 425 -5.91 -25.06 -8.40
C ASN A 425 -5.32 -26.23 -9.17
N GLU A 426 -5.34 -27.43 -8.61
CA GLU A 426 -4.89 -28.64 -9.28
C GLU A 426 -5.74 -28.95 -10.52
N GLU A 427 -7.07 -28.97 -10.38
CA GLU A 427 -7.97 -29.21 -11.51
C GLU A 427 -7.78 -28.16 -12.61
N GLN A 428 -7.68 -26.89 -12.23
CA GLN A 428 -7.46 -25.81 -13.18
C GLN A 428 -6.11 -25.95 -13.89
N CYS A 429 -5.02 -26.26 -13.16
CA CYS A 429 -3.71 -26.43 -13.75
C CYS A 429 -3.65 -27.65 -14.69
N GLN A 430 -4.38 -28.73 -14.39
CA GLN A 430 -4.49 -29.89 -15.29
C GLN A 430 -5.24 -29.52 -16.58
N ARG A 431 -6.35 -28.79 -16.49
CA ARG A 431 -7.11 -28.32 -17.67
C ARG A 431 -6.26 -27.39 -18.54
N GLU A 432 -5.53 -26.46 -17.92
CA GLU A 432 -4.62 -25.55 -18.62
C GLU A 432 -3.49 -26.32 -19.31
N ASP A 433 -2.88 -27.31 -18.66
CA ASP A 433 -1.81 -28.13 -19.24
C ASP A 433 -2.30 -28.97 -20.43
N ALA A 434 -3.54 -29.50 -20.35
CA ALA A 434 -4.16 -30.23 -21.44
C ALA A 434 -4.52 -29.34 -22.65
N ALA A 435 -4.76 -28.05 -22.43
CA ALA A 435 -5.11 -27.08 -23.48
C ALA A 435 -3.88 -26.48 -24.19
N VAL A 436 -2.67 -26.63 -23.64
CA VAL A 436 -1.44 -26.15 -24.27
C VAL A 436 -1.00 -27.12 -25.38
N ASP A 437 -0.82 -26.60 -26.59
CA ASP A 437 -0.32 -27.37 -27.72
C ASP A 437 1.10 -27.90 -27.42
N LYS A 438 1.32 -29.21 -27.63
CA LYS A 438 2.56 -29.89 -27.21
C LYS A 438 3.80 -29.37 -27.95
N ASP A 439 3.61 -28.72 -29.09
CA ASP A 439 4.66 -28.16 -29.93
C ASP A 439 5.27 -26.84 -29.39
N LEU A 440 4.69 -26.27 -28.32
CA LEU A 440 5.22 -25.09 -27.62
C LEU A 440 6.11 -25.44 -26.41
N LYS A 441 6.45 -26.72 -26.21
CA LYS A 441 7.29 -27.18 -25.10
C LYS A 441 8.74 -26.71 -25.26
N GLY A 442 8.99 -25.48 -24.80
CA GLY A 442 10.25 -24.99 -24.26
C GLY A 442 11.45 -24.96 -25.20
N SER A 443 11.97 -23.78 -25.50
CA SER A 443 13.29 -23.69 -26.11
C SER A 443 14.34 -24.34 -25.19
N ASP A 444 15.23 -25.19 -25.73
CA ASP A 444 16.37 -25.82 -25.04
C ASP A 444 17.33 -24.84 -24.32
N ASN A 445 17.10 -23.54 -24.45
CA ASN A 445 17.88 -22.45 -23.87
C ASN A 445 17.31 -21.88 -22.57
N ILE A 446 16.29 -22.49 -21.99
CA ILE A 446 15.62 -22.03 -20.78
C ILE A 446 15.78 -23.04 -19.64
N ALA A 447 16.05 -22.54 -18.43
CA ALA A 447 16.04 -23.30 -17.18
C ALA A 447 14.99 -22.74 -16.21
N ILE A 448 14.40 -23.62 -15.40
CA ILE A 448 13.45 -23.27 -14.34
C ILE A 448 14.16 -23.51 -13.00
N ILE A 449 14.53 -22.43 -12.30
CA ILE A 449 15.43 -22.49 -11.13
C ILE A 449 14.81 -21.80 -9.92
N HIS A 450 14.95 -22.41 -8.74
CA HIS A 450 14.55 -21.80 -7.47
C HIS A 450 15.54 -20.72 -7.05
N ARG A 451 15.04 -19.63 -6.47
CA ARG A 451 15.88 -18.54 -6.00
C ARG A 451 15.73 -18.32 -4.51
N VAL A 452 16.82 -18.04 -3.82
CA VAL A 452 16.87 -17.66 -2.42
C VAL A 452 17.43 -16.25 -2.34
N LYS A 453 16.66 -15.33 -1.75
CA LYS A 453 17.14 -13.98 -1.46
C LYS A 453 17.51 -13.90 0.01
N ILE A 454 18.77 -13.62 0.28
CA ILE A 454 19.30 -13.41 1.61
C ILE A 454 19.31 -11.91 1.87
N THR A 455 18.62 -11.51 2.93
CA THR A 455 18.58 -10.15 3.47
C THR A 455 19.25 -10.15 4.84
N PRO A 456 19.59 -8.98 5.40
CA PRO A 456 20.14 -8.94 6.76
C PRO A 456 19.29 -9.73 7.76
N SER A 457 17.97 -9.63 7.69
CA SER A 457 17.08 -10.21 8.70
C SER A 457 16.37 -11.50 8.29
N SER A 458 16.42 -11.90 7.02
CA SER A 458 15.58 -12.99 6.48
C SER A 458 16.19 -13.73 5.30
N ILE A 459 15.77 -14.99 5.14
CA ILE A 459 16.00 -15.83 3.95
C ILE A 459 14.65 -16.00 3.24
N ARG A 460 14.50 -15.39 2.07
CA ARG A 460 13.26 -15.40 1.29
C ARG A 460 13.33 -16.43 0.17
N LEU A 461 12.34 -17.32 0.12
CA LEU A 461 12.25 -18.36 -0.90
C LEU A 461 11.47 -17.82 -2.11
N CYS A 462 12.05 -17.85 -3.31
CA CYS A 462 11.52 -17.26 -4.53
C CYS A 462 11.47 -18.26 -5.69
N GLY A 463 10.61 -17.99 -6.66
CA GLY A 463 10.49 -18.79 -7.88
C GLY A 463 9.72 -20.10 -7.69
N PRO A 464 9.93 -21.09 -8.58
CA PRO A 464 10.99 -21.11 -9.59
C PRO A 464 10.77 -20.12 -10.73
N GLU A 465 11.86 -19.53 -11.20
CA GLU A 465 11.90 -18.51 -12.24
C GLU A 465 12.54 -19.06 -13.52
N VAL A 466 12.11 -18.48 -14.63
CA VAL A 466 12.60 -18.79 -15.97
C VAL A 466 13.89 -18.02 -16.18
N GLU A 467 15.01 -18.72 -16.36
CA GLU A 467 16.33 -18.14 -16.62
C GLU A 467 16.92 -18.68 -17.93
N ALA A 468 17.77 -17.89 -18.58
CA ALA A 468 18.53 -18.35 -19.73
C ALA A 468 19.64 -19.33 -19.30
N ASN A 469 19.85 -20.38 -20.10
CA ASN A 469 20.86 -21.38 -19.83
C ASN A 469 22.28 -20.80 -19.84
N ASN A 470 22.96 -20.87 -18.69
CA ASN A 470 24.38 -20.60 -18.58
C ASN A 470 25.22 -21.86 -18.91
N ARG A 471 26.55 -21.70 -19.00
CA ARG A 471 27.46 -22.80 -19.39
C ARG A 471 27.38 -24.02 -18.47
N VAL A 472 27.02 -23.85 -17.19
CA VAL A 472 26.83 -24.95 -16.24
C VAL A 472 25.50 -25.65 -16.50
N LEU A 473 24.40 -24.90 -16.62
CA LEU A 473 23.05 -25.44 -16.85
C LEU A 473 22.94 -26.22 -18.17
N ARG A 474 23.69 -25.81 -19.20
CA ARG A 474 23.80 -26.56 -20.47
C ARG A 474 24.45 -27.94 -20.31
N LYS A 475 25.27 -28.16 -19.28
CA LYS A 475 25.83 -29.50 -18.97
C LYS A 475 24.83 -30.42 -18.27
N TYR A 476 23.73 -29.87 -17.74
CA TYR A 476 22.75 -30.56 -16.92
C TYR A 476 21.31 -30.27 -17.39
N PRO A 477 20.96 -30.51 -18.67
CA PRO A 477 19.70 -30.04 -19.27
C PRO A 477 18.42 -30.57 -18.59
N ASN A 478 18.47 -31.76 -17.98
CA ASN A 478 17.33 -32.40 -17.32
C ASN A 478 17.43 -32.41 -15.78
N HIS A 479 18.30 -31.57 -15.21
CA HIS A 479 18.59 -31.56 -13.77
C HIS A 479 18.60 -30.12 -13.21
N HIS A 480 17.89 -29.19 -13.85
CA HIS A 480 17.83 -27.78 -13.42
C HIS A 480 17.19 -27.63 -12.03
N GLU A 481 16.33 -28.56 -11.64
CA GLU A 481 15.66 -28.62 -10.35
C GLU A 481 16.62 -28.82 -9.16
N TYR A 482 17.84 -29.31 -9.42
CA TYR A 482 18.89 -29.46 -8.41
C TYR A 482 19.76 -28.21 -8.26
N PHE A 483 19.45 -27.14 -9.00
CA PHE A 483 20.16 -25.88 -8.86
C PHE A 483 19.32 -24.85 -8.13
N ILE A 484 20.01 -24.01 -7.35
CA ILE A 484 19.41 -22.90 -6.63
C ILE A 484 20.24 -21.64 -6.83
N ARG A 485 19.55 -20.53 -7.09
CA ARG A 485 20.16 -19.21 -7.25
C ARG A 485 20.13 -18.48 -5.92
N VAL A 486 21.28 -18.11 -5.39
CA VAL A 486 21.37 -17.28 -4.18
C VAL A 486 21.64 -15.84 -4.58
N GLN A 487 20.90 -14.90 -3.99
CA GLN A 487 21.04 -13.46 -4.20
C GLN A 487 21.09 -12.77 -2.84
N PHE A 488 22.00 -11.82 -2.67
CA PHE A 488 22.06 -10.96 -1.49
C PHE A 488 21.46 -9.59 -1.83
N SER A 489 20.51 -9.12 -1.02
CA SER A 489 19.89 -7.80 -1.16
C SER A 489 19.53 -7.23 0.21
N ASP A 490 19.22 -5.93 0.29
CA ASP A 490 18.53 -5.42 1.47
C ASP A 490 17.06 -5.88 1.46
N GLU A 491 16.31 -5.68 2.55
CA GLU A 491 14.90 -6.13 2.65
C GLU A 491 14.02 -5.53 1.54
N ASP A 492 14.25 -4.26 1.19
CA ASP A 492 13.54 -3.54 0.12
C ASP A 492 13.83 -4.06 -1.30
N GLY A 493 14.68 -5.09 -1.41
CA GLY A 493 15.09 -5.69 -2.68
C GLY A 493 16.16 -4.90 -3.42
N ASN A 494 16.66 -3.79 -2.87
CA ASN A 494 17.78 -3.09 -3.45
C ASN A 494 19.02 -3.98 -3.41
N THR A 495 19.52 -4.28 -4.60
CA THR A 495 20.82 -4.91 -4.79
C THR A 495 21.84 -3.80 -4.78
N HIS A 496 22.67 -3.73 -3.74
CA HIS A 496 23.92 -3.00 -3.84
C HIS A 496 24.71 -3.61 -5.01
N SER A 497 25.49 -2.79 -5.74
CA SER A 497 26.21 -3.06 -7.01
C SER A 497 27.03 -4.38 -7.12
N TRP A 498 27.06 -5.20 -6.07
CA TRP A 498 27.70 -6.50 -5.99
C TRP A 498 26.64 -7.57 -5.74
N ALA A 499 25.74 -7.79 -6.71
CA ALA A 499 24.83 -8.92 -6.67
C ALA A 499 25.64 -10.22 -6.84
N LEU A 500 26.09 -10.79 -5.72
CA LEU A 500 26.76 -12.08 -5.72
C LEU A 500 25.70 -13.13 -6.02
N HIS A 501 25.68 -13.56 -7.27
CA HIS A 501 24.80 -14.62 -7.73
C HIS A 501 25.53 -15.95 -7.68
N ILE A 502 25.23 -16.76 -6.66
CA ILE A 502 25.81 -18.09 -6.53
C ILE A 502 24.79 -19.10 -7.05
N LEU A 503 25.25 -20.01 -7.93
CA LEU A 503 24.49 -21.19 -8.31
C LEU A 503 24.99 -22.35 -7.45
N LEU A 504 24.17 -22.86 -6.54
CA LEU A 504 24.52 -24.01 -5.71
C LEU A 504 23.83 -25.27 -6.23
N PHE A 505 24.48 -26.41 -6.07
CA PHE A 505 23.89 -27.73 -6.33
C PHE A 505 23.24 -28.23 -5.03
N ALA A 506 21.92 -28.34 -5.03
CA ALA A 506 21.12 -28.89 -3.94
C ALA A 506 21.04 -30.41 -4.11
N ARG A 507 21.92 -31.16 -3.45
CA ARG A 507 21.79 -32.62 -3.36
C ARG A 507 20.89 -32.95 -2.16
N ARG A 508 19.93 -33.86 -2.36
CA ARG A 508 19.27 -34.55 -1.25
C ARG A 508 20.24 -35.49 -0.55
#